data_AF-A0A1E3B8A9-F1
#
_entry.id   AF-A0A1E3B8A9-F1
#
_cell.length_a   1.000
_cell.length_b   1.000
_cell.length_c   1.000
_cell.angle_alpha   90.00
_cell.angle_beta   90.00
_cell.angle_gamma   90.00
#
_symmetry.space_group_name_H-M   'P 1'
#
loop_
_entity.id
_entity.type
_entity.pdbx_description
1 polymer ?
#
loop_
_entity_poly.entity_id
_entity_poly.type
_entity_poly.pdbx_seq_one_letter_code
_entity_poly.pdbx_strand_id
1 'polypeptide(L)'
;MASPPTFTADIYIYISLSLHRAPEAHGAGWSKIWDAGKSDLWDRGQASPALVDIVEKHQRPGELFHPFAADGRRKRVLVPGCGRGYDVVMLALHGFDAYGLDISATGVAAAEAFASKELQNPSAANFGPNHDNKEFQSPGNVKFLEGNFFASEWENEAGGEFDLVYDYTFLCALHPTMRKNWAARMASLLDKDGLLTCLEFPMYKDRTLPGPPWGLNGALERRATDMLSVYQRK
;
A
#
# COMPACT_ATOMS: atom_id res chain seq x y z
N MET A 1 28.05 2.37 11.03
CA MET A 1 27.71 1.48 9.91
C MET A 1 26.81 0.39 10.45
N ALA A 2 25.50 0.48 10.19
CA ALA A 2 24.57 -0.57 10.58
C ALA A 2 24.66 -1.71 9.54
N SER A 3 24.83 -2.94 10.01
CA SER A 3 24.78 -4.14 9.18
C SER A 3 23.41 -4.22 8.47
N PRO A 4 23.33 -4.72 7.23
CA PRO A 4 22.04 -5.01 6.62
C PRO A 4 21.30 -6.04 7.49
N PRO A 5 19.98 -5.91 7.67
CA PRO A 5 19.23 -6.90 8.45
C PRO A 5 19.36 -8.26 7.76
N THR A 6 20.02 -9.19 8.46
CA THR A 6 20.01 -10.60 8.10
C THR A 6 18.58 -11.10 8.28
N PHE A 7 17.85 -11.26 7.17
CA PHE A 7 16.63 -12.04 7.15
C PHE A 7 16.98 -13.47 7.59
N THR A 8 16.53 -13.88 8.78
CA THR A 8 16.78 -15.24 9.24
C THR A 8 15.89 -16.20 8.44
N ALA A 9 16.43 -17.37 8.07
CA ALA A 9 15.71 -18.39 7.30
C ALA A 9 14.37 -18.80 7.96
N ASP A 10 14.27 -18.67 9.28
CA ASP A 10 13.08 -18.99 10.07
C ASP A 10 11.86 -18.10 9.75
N ILE A 11 12.08 -16.84 9.36
CA ILE A 11 11.02 -15.89 8.98
C ILE A 11 10.33 -16.36 7.69
N TYR A 12 11.13 -16.73 6.69
CA TYR A 12 10.63 -17.23 5.42
C TYR A 12 9.89 -18.56 5.59
N ILE A 13 10.37 -19.44 6.48
CA ILE A 13 9.74 -20.73 6.73
C ILE A 13 8.36 -20.55 7.39
N TYR A 14 8.22 -19.69 8.39
CA TYR A 14 6.93 -19.52 9.09
C TYR A 14 5.85 -18.89 8.19
N ILE A 15 6.20 -17.87 7.42
CA ILE A 15 5.31 -17.23 6.45
C ILE A 15 4.97 -18.21 5.32
N SER A 16 5.98 -18.90 4.77
CA SER A 16 5.77 -19.87 3.69
C SER A 16 4.89 -21.02 4.14
N LEU A 17 5.08 -21.59 5.33
CA LEU A 17 4.26 -22.69 5.85
C LEU A 17 2.82 -22.24 6.18
N SER A 18 2.65 -21.01 6.64
CA SER A 18 1.33 -20.45 6.97
C SER A 18 0.52 -20.07 5.72
N LEU A 19 1.21 -19.70 4.63
CA LEU A 19 0.61 -19.15 3.40
C LEU A 19 0.80 -20.03 2.15
N HIS A 20 1.44 -21.20 2.24
CA HIS A 20 1.38 -22.30 1.25
C HIS A 20 0.01 -22.99 1.28
N ARG A 21 -1.05 -22.21 1.13
CA ARG A 21 -2.43 -22.69 1.13
C ARG A 21 -3.10 -22.31 -0.17
N ALA A 22 -4.16 -23.04 -0.49
CA ALA A 22 -5.01 -22.73 -1.63
C ALA A 22 -5.46 -21.24 -1.58
N PRO A 23 -5.61 -20.57 -2.73
CA PRO A 23 -5.94 -19.14 -2.80
C PRO A 23 -7.10 -18.70 -1.90
N GLU A 24 -8.06 -19.60 -1.66
CA GLU A 24 -9.26 -19.39 -0.84
C GLU A 24 -8.94 -19.22 0.65
N ALA A 25 -7.83 -19.80 1.13
CA ALA A 25 -7.39 -19.70 2.52
C ALA A 25 -6.35 -18.59 2.74
N HIS A 26 -5.94 -17.87 1.68
CA HIS A 26 -4.87 -16.89 1.73
C HIS A 26 -5.20 -15.74 2.69
N GLY A 27 -6.43 -15.22 2.63
CA GLY A 27 -6.90 -14.15 3.49
C GLY A 27 -6.87 -14.52 4.98
N ALA A 28 -7.48 -15.66 5.33
CA ALA A 28 -7.46 -16.15 6.72
C ALA A 28 -6.04 -16.47 7.22
N GLY A 29 -5.10 -16.78 6.32
CA GLY A 29 -3.69 -16.92 6.65
C GLY A 29 -3.07 -15.62 7.13
N TRP A 30 -3.31 -14.51 6.43
CA TRP A 30 -2.81 -13.19 6.83
C TRP A 30 -3.39 -12.72 8.17
N SER A 31 -4.71 -12.86 8.38
CA SER A 31 -5.34 -12.50 9.65
C SER A 31 -4.72 -13.27 10.82
N LYS A 32 -4.45 -14.57 10.66
CA LYS A 32 -3.80 -15.38 11.71
C LYS A 32 -2.39 -14.89 12.08
N ILE A 33 -1.62 -14.38 11.13
CA ILE A 33 -0.27 -13.88 11.42
C ILE A 33 -0.34 -12.55 12.18
N TRP A 34 -1.31 -11.70 11.85
CA TRP A 34 -1.65 -10.51 12.64
C TRP A 34 -2.08 -10.86 14.07
N ASP A 35 -3.02 -11.80 14.22
CA ASP A 35 -3.53 -12.24 15.53
C ASP A 35 -2.43 -12.85 16.41
N ALA A 36 -1.43 -13.49 15.78
CA ALA A 36 -0.25 -14.03 16.46
C ALA A 36 0.78 -12.95 16.86
N GLY A 37 0.54 -11.68 16.55
CA GLY A 37 1.46 -10.58 16.85
C GLY A 37 2.76 -10.63 16.05
N LYS A 38 2.73 -11.22 14.85
CA LYS A 38 3.91 -11.47 13.99
C LYS A 38 3.99 -10.50 12.81
N SER A 39 3.51 -9.27 12.97
CA SER A 39 3.57 -8.25 11.92
C SER A 39 4.98 -7.73 11.65
N ASP A 40 5.90 -7.88 12.61
CA ASP A 40 7.32 -7.53 12.50
C ASP A 40 8.05 -8.24 11.34
N LEU A 41 7.47 -9.31 10.80
CA LEU A 41 8.03 -10.05 9.67
C LEU A 41 7.96 -9.27 8.35
N TRP A 42 7.07 -8.27 8.22
CA TRP A 42 6.97 -7.40 7.04
C TRP A 42 6.88 -5.90 7.37
N ASP A 43 6.40 -5.55 8.56
CA ASP A 43 6.22 -4.17 9.01
C ASP A 43 7.57 -3.45 9.13
N ARG A 44 7.69 -2.30 8.46
CA ARG A 44 8.89 -1.46 8.43
C ARG A 44 8.85 -0.28 9.41
N GLY A 45 7.73 -0.08 10.11
CA GLY A 45 7.57 0.95 11.13
C GLY A 45 7.32 2.37 10.60
N GLN A 46 7.29 2.56 9.28
CA GLN A 46 7.15 3.87 8.63
C GLN A 46 6.64 3.73 7.20
N ALA A 47 6.21 4.85 6.61
CA ALA A 47 5.83 4.91 5.20
C ALA A 47 7.04 4.64 4.29
N SER A 48 6.79 4.20 3.07
CA SER A 48 7.87 3.98 2.09
C SER A 48 8.59 5.30 1.81
N PRO A 49 9.93 5.39 2.01
CA PRO A 49 10.69 6.59 1.65
C PRO A 49 10.58 6.92 0.16
N ALA A 50 10.40 5.92 -0.70
CA ALA A 50 10.20 6.13 -2.14
C ALA A 50 8.84 6.79 -2.45
N LEU A 51 7.79 6.47 -1.67
CA LEU A 51 6.49 7.13 -1.83
C LEU A 51 6.55 8.57 -1.32
N VAL A 52 7.17 8.81 -0.15
CA VAL A 52 7.35 10.17 0.39
C VAL A 52 8.08 11.05 -0.63
N ASP A 53 9.19 10.55 -1.17
CA ASP A 53 10.01 11.29 -2.13
C ASP A 53 9.25 11.63 -3.42
N ILE A 54 8.52 10.68 -4.02
CA ILE A 54 7.80 10.96 -5.27
C ILE A 54 6.60 11.88 -5.05
N VAL A 55 5.89 11.75 -3.92
CA VAL A 55 4.74 12.59 -3.58
C VAL A 55 5.20 14.04 -3.42
N GLU A 56 6.20 14.29 -2.57
CA GLU A 56 6.70 15.65 -2.32
C GLU A 56 7.32 16.31 -3.56
N LYS A 57 7.94 15.53 -4.46
CA LYS A 57 8.52 16.06 -5.72
C LYS A 57 7.49 16.42 -6.78
N HIS A 58 6.30 15.81 -6.75
CA HIS A 58 5.33 15.86 -7.84
C HIS A 58 3.94 16.31 -7.38
N GLN A 59 3.90 17.21 -6.41
CA GLN A 59 2.68 17.71 -5.78
C GLN A 59 2.21 19.07 -6.28
N ARG A 60 2.87 19.70 -7.26
CA ARG A 60 2.45 21.01 -7.77
C ARG A 60 1.16 20.88 -8.59
N PRO A 61 0.32 21.93 -8.68
CA PRO A 61 -0.88 21.90 -9.51
C PRO A 61 -0.60 21.41 -10.94
N GLY A 62 -1.33 20.38 -11.37
CA GLY A 62 -1.16 19.72 -12.67
C GLY A 62 -0.21 18.53 -12.69
N GLU A 63 0.52 18.24 -11.60
CA GLU A 63 1.37 17.05 -11.48
C GLU A 63 0.61 15.83 -10.96
N LEU A 64 1.20 14.65 -11.14
CA LEU A 64 0.57 13.36 -10.87
C LEU A 64 0.10 13.20 -9.42
N PHE A 65 0.93 13.63 -8.46
CA PHE A 65 0.67 13.52 -7.03
C PHE A 65 0.12 14.82 -6.42
N HIS A 66 -0.39 15.76 -7.22
CA HIS A 66 -1.15 16.87 -6.68
C HIS A 66 -2.44 16.34 -6.00
N PRO A 67 -2.72 16.67 -4.72
CA PRO A 67 -3.80 16.08 -3.95
C PRO A 67 -5.20 16.59 -4.32
N PHE A 68 -5.31 17.52 -5.28
CA PHE A 68 -6.59 18.02 -5.77
C PHE A 68 -6.78 17.68 -7.24
N ALA A 69 -8.02 17.32 -7.58
CA ALA A 69 -8.48 17.23 -8.96
C ALA A 69 -8.70 18.64 -9.55
N ALA A 70 -8.89 18.72 -10.87
CA ALA A 70 -9.03 19.99 -11.58
C ALA A 70 -10.28 20.78 -11.15
N ASP A 71 -11.30 20.11 -10.62
CA ASP A 71 -12.52 20.71 -10.06
C ASP A 71 -12.35 21.20 -8.61
N GLY A 72 -11.16 21.05 -8.02
CA GLY A 72 -10.85 21.41 -6.65
C GLY A 72 -11.24 20.35 -5.60
N ARG A 73 -11.78 19.20 -6.00
CA ARG A 73 -12.05 18.08 -5.10
C ARG A 73 -10.73 17.46 -4.64
N ARG A 74 -10.63 17.03 -3.36
CA ARG A 74 -9.51 16.19 -2.92
C ARG A 74 -9.52 14.84 -3.65
N LYS A 75 -8.36 14.43 -4.13
CA LYS A 75 -8.16 13.12 -4.73
C LYS A 75 -8.25 12.05 -3.65
N ARG A 76 -8.93 10.96 -3.99
CA ARG A 76 -9.11 9.78 -3.15
C ARG A 76 -8.05 8.76 -3.50
N VAL A 77 -7.37 8.24 -2.48
CA VAL A 77 -6.33 7.22 -2.65
C VAL A 77 -6.65 5.95 -1.87
N LEU A 78 -6.49 4.79 -2.52
CA LEU A 78 -6.60 3.48 -1.88
C LEU A 78 -5.22 2.84 -1.69
N VAL A 79 -4.97 2.29 -0.51
CA VAL A 79 -3.82 1.43 -0.20
C VAL A 79 -4.36 0.04 0.18
N PRO A 80 -4.35 -0.95 -0.73
CA PRO A 80 -4.78 -2.30 -0.42
C PRO A 80 -3.69 -3.07 0.33
N GLY A 81 -4.09 -3.90 1.29
CA GLY A 81 -3.18 -4.56 2.22
C GLY A 81 -2.42 -3.55 3.08
N CYS A 82 -3.12 -2.52 3.59
CA CYS A 82 -2.46 -1.38 4.23
C CYS A 82 -1.73 -1.74 5.53
N GLY A 83 -1.99 -2.90 6.13
CA GLY A 83 -1.42 -3.30 7.40
C GLY A 83 -1.68 -2.23 8.47
N ARG A 84 -0.61 -1.69 9.06
CA ARG A 84 -0.70 -0.62 10.08
C ARG A 84 -0.94 0.78 9.51
N GLY A 85 -1.15 0.92 8.20
CA GLY A 85 -1.62 2.17 7.59
C GLY A 85 -0.59 3.28 7.48
N TYR A 86 0.71 2.99 7.55
CA TYR A 86 1.76 4.02 7.46
C TYR A 86 1.64 4.89 6.21
N ASP A 87 1.54 4.26 5.03
CA ASP A 87 1.42 4.99 3.77
C ASP A 87 0.07 5.73 3.66
N VAL A 88 -1.00 5.19 4.26
CA VAL A 88 -2.34 5.82 4.29
C VAL A 88 -2.28 7.14 5.06
N VAL A 89 -1.72 7.11 6.28
CA VAL A 89 -1.57 8.30 7.11
C VAL A 89 -0.65 9.31 6.44
N MET A 90 0.46 8.86 5.87
CA MET A 90 1.37 9.74 5.15
C MET A 90 0.64 10.44 3.98
N LEU A 91 -0.05 9.70 3.12
CA LEU A 91 -0.84 10.28 2.03
C LEU A 91 -1.88 11.30 2.51
N ALA A 92 -2.55 11.05 3.65
CA ALA A 92 -3.49 12.01 4.23
C ALA A 92 -2.80 13.28 4.74
N LEU A 93 -1.65 13.17 5.40
CA LEU A 93 -0.82 14.32 5.79
C LEU A 93 -0.35 15.13 4.57
N HIS A 94 -0.23 14.46 3.43
CA HIS A 94 0.06 15.03 2.11
C HIS A 94 -1.17 15.51 1.33
N GLY A 95 -2.33 15.56 2.00
CA GLY A 95 -3.55 16.23 1.52
C GLY A 95 -4.55 15.34 0.79
N PHE A 96 -4.29 14.06 0.61
CA PHE A 96 -5.23 13.13 -0.04
C PHE A 96 -6.32 12.64 0.92
N ASP A 97 -7.52 12.35 0.40
CA ASP A 97 -8.47 11.53 1.16
C ASP A 97 -8.06 10.06 1.03
N ALA A 98 -7.44 9.52 2.08
CA ALA A 98 -6.74 8.25 2.05
C ALA A 98 -7.55 7.11 2.69
N TYR A 99 -7.57 5.98 2.00
CA TYR A 99 -8.31 4.78 2.37
C TYR A 99 -7.35 3.61 2.48
N GLY A 100 -7.29 2.97 3.64
CA GLY A 100 -6.59 1.71 3.83
C GLY A 100 -7.57 0.54 3.82
N LEU A 101 -7.27 -0.50 3.05
CA LEU A 101 -8.04 -1.76 3.09
C LEU A 101 -7.14 -2.87 3.60
N ASP A 102 -7.57 -3.58 4.65
CA ASP A 102 -6.89 -4.78 5.14
C ASP A 102 -7.92 -5.86 5.48
N ILE A 103 -7.54 -7.13 5.32
CA ILE A 103 -8.41 -8.26 5.65
C ILE A 103 -8.37 -8.63 7.14
N SER A 104 -7.36 -8.14 7.87
CA SER A 104 -7.22 -8.39 9.30
C SER A 104 -7.88 -7.28 10.11
N ALA A 105 -8.90 -7.64 10.89
CA ALA A 105 -9.46 -6.76 11.92
C ALA A 105 -8.38 -6.21 12.87
N THR A 106 -7.40 -7.04 13.27
CA THR A 106 -6.27 -6.62 14.10
C THR A 106 -5.34 -5.64 13.36
N GLY A 107 -5.11 -5.84 12.06
CA GLY A 107 -4.37 -4.90 11.22
C GLY A 107 -5.07 -3.54 11.15
N VAL A 108 -6.38 -3.54 10.85
CA VAL A 108 -7.22 -2.34 10.80
C VAL A 108 -7.22 -1.58 12.13
N ALA A 109 -7.45 -2.26 13.25
CA ALA A 109 -7.43 -1.64 14.58
C ALA A 109 -6.05 -1.01 14.90
N ALA A 110 -4.96 -1.67 14.48
CA ALA A 110 -3.61 -1.14 14.64
C ALA A 110 -3.37 0.10 13.76
N ALA A 111 -3.96 0.14 12.57
CA ALA A 111 -3.89 1.28 11.66
C ALA A 111 -4.67 2.49 12.19
N GLU A 112 -5.87 2.27 12.72
CA GLU A 112 -6.68 3.32 13.37
C GLU A 112 -5.96 3.93 14.58
N ALA A 113 -5.34 3.09 15.42
CA ALA A 113 -4.56 3.54 16.56
C ALA A 113 -3.34 4.37 16.13
N PHE A 114 -2.65 3.96 15.07
CA PHE A 114 -1.53 4.71 14.51
C PHE A 114 -1.98 6.07 13.93
N ALA A 115 -3.02 6.08 13.10
CA ALA A 115 -3.57 7.30 12.52
C ALA A 115 -4.05 8.29 13.56
N SER A 116 -4.74 7.82 14.61
CA SER A 116 -5.22 8.68 15.69
C SER A 116 -4.10 9.48 16.36
N LYS A 117 -2.90 8.88 16.50
CA LYS A 117 -1.73 9.52 17.07
C LYS A 117 -1.06 10.48 16.07
N GLU A 118 -0.76 10.00 14.86
CA GLU A 118 0.04 10.75 13.89
C GLU A 118 -0.73 11.90 13.24
N LEU A 119 -2.05 11.82 13.10
CA LEU A 119 -2.85 12.95 12.59
C LEU A 119 -2.94 14.11 13.60
N GLN A 120 -2.77 13.84 14.90
CA GLN A 120 -2.76 14.88 15.94
C GLN A 120 -1.38 15.53 16.09
N ASN A 121 -0.32 14.72 16.06
CA ASN A 121 1.05 15.18 16.19
C ASN A 121 1.95 14.41 15.21
N PRO A 122 2.01 14.83 13.93
CA PRO A 122 2.75 14.13 12.89
C PRO A 122 4.24 14.00 13.23
N SER A 123 4.76 12.78 13.18
CA SER A 123 6.20 12.55 13.30
C SER A 123 6.95 12.92 12.02
N ALA A 124 8.24 13.24 12.16
CA ALA A 124 9.13 13.52 11.02
C ALA A 124 9.27 12.35 10.03
N ALA A 125 8.93 11.12 10.45
CA ALA A 125 8.97 9.95 9.58
C ALA A 125 7.90 9.97 8.46
N ASN A 126 6.89 10.83 8.57
CA ASN A 126 5.86 11.00 7.53
C ASN A 126 6.27 11.96 6.41
N PHE A 127 7.47 12.56 6.50
CA PHE A 127 7.90 13.65 5.63
C PHE A 127 9.31 13.45 5.12
N GLY A 128 9.60 14.02 3.95
CA GLY A 128 10.95 14.06 3.40
C GLY A 128 11.84 15.05 4.15
N PRO A 129 13.16 14.95 4.00
CA PRO A 129 14.11 15.79 4.73
C PRO A 129 14.01 17.29 4.40
N ASN A 130 13.42 17.62 3.25
CA ASN A 130 13.25 19.00 2.77
C ASN A 130 11.79 19.47 2.85
N HIS A 131 10.94 18.77 3.60
CA HIS A 131 9.53 19.12 3.73
C HIS A 131 9.36 20.51 4.36
N ASP A 132 8.75 21.44 3.63
CA ASP A 132 8.39 22.77 4.15
C ASP A 132 6.92 22.77 4.61
N ASN A 133 6.72 22.83 5.93
CA ASN A 133 5.40 22.88 6.57
C ASN A 133 4.54 24.09 6.14
N LYS A 134 5.10 25.08 5.42
CA LYS A 134 4.38 26.30 5.03
C LYS A 134 3.50 26.15 3.80
N GLU A 135 3.74 25.15 2.95
CA GLU A 135 2.99 24.97 1.70
C GLU A 135 1.79 24.03 1.84
N PHE A 136 1.73 23.26 2.93
CA PHE A 136 0.70 22.23 3.09
C PHE A 136 -0.62 22.77 3.63
N GLN A 137 -1.67 22.38 2.92
CA GLN A 137 -3.05 22.57 3.30
C GLN A 137 -3.42 21.55 4.40
N SER A 138 -4.57 21.70 5.03
CA SER A 138 -5.00 20.77 6.09
C SER A 138 -4.92 19.31 5.61
N PRO A 139 -4.56 18.34 6.48
CA PRO A 139 -4.58 16.92 6.16
C PRO A 139 -5.92 16.52 5.54
N GLY A 140 -5.87 15.57 4.62
CA GLY A 140 -7.08 14.91 4.11
C GLY A 140 -7.63 13.91 5.12
N ASN A 141 -8.76 13.29 4.77
CA ASN A 141 -9.41 12.30 5.62
C ASN A 141 -8.67 10.96 5.59
N VAL A 142 -8.71 10.22 6.69
CA VAL A 142 -8.25 8.83 6.76
C VAL A 142 -9.45 7.93 7.03
N LYS A 143 -9.59 6.84 6.26
CA LYS A 143 -10.56 5.77 6.52
C LYS A 143 -9.89 4.41 6.39
N PHE A 144 -10.05 3.56 7.40
CA PHE A 144 -9.66 2.15 7.30
C PHE A 144 -10.89 1.27 7.10
N LEU A 145 -10.76 0.26 6.25
CA LEU A 145 -11.79 -0.67 5.87
C LEU A 145 -11.29 -2.08 6.17
N GLU A 146 -12.09 -2.85 6.89
CA GLU A 146 -11.89 -4.29 7.01
C GLU A 146 -12.57 -4.99 5.84
N GLY A 147 -11.82 -5.75 5.04
CA GLY A 147 -12.43 -6.47 3.94
C GLY A 147 -11.46 -7.25 3.06
N ASN A 148 -12.04 -8.18 2.31
CA ASN A 148 -11.34 -8.87 1.24
C ASN A 148 -11.27 -7.97 0.00
N PHE A 149 -10.06 -7.64 -0.45
CA PHE A 149 -9.82 -6.84 -1.67
C PHE A 149 -10.57 -7.34 -2.91
N PHE A 150 -10.75 -8.66 -3.04
CA PHE A 150 -11.46 -9.27 -4.17
C PHE A 150 -12.98 -9.28 -4.05
N ALA A 151 -13.52 -8.89 -2.88
CA ALA A 151 -14.94 -8.84 -2.60
C ALA A 151 -15.43 -7.37 -2.64
N SER A 152 -16.72 -7.14 -2.85
CA SER A 152 -17.27 -5.80 -3.13
C SER A 152 -17.97 -5.13 -1.94
N GLU A 153 -18.09 -5.83 -0.81
CA GLU A 153 -18.88 -5.39 0.35
C GLU A 153 -18.35 -4.09 0.95
N TRP A 154 -17.01 -3.95 1.02
CA TRP A 154 -16.34 -2.77 1.56
C TRP A 154 -16.46 -1.54 0.65
N GLU A 155 -16.81 -1.70 -0.63
CA GLU A 155 -16.88 -0.58 -1.59
C GLU A 155 -17.99 0.41 -1.23
N ASN A 156 -19.11 -0.10 -0.70
CA ASN A 156 -20.23 0.74 -0.25
C ASN A 156 -19.79 1.70 0.85
N GLU A 157 -18.90 1.24 1.74
CA GLU A 157 -18.32 2.07 2.78
C GLU A 157 -17.26 3.03 2.25
N ALA A 158 -16.50 2.63 1.22
CA ALA A 158 -15.51 3.50 0.59
C ALA A 158 -16.16 4.70 -0.08
N GLY A 159 -17.24 4.50 -0.83
CA GLY A 159 -18.04 5.56 -1.46
C GLY A 159 -17.61 5.95 -2.88
N GLY A 160 -17.21 4.98 -3.71
CA GLY A 160 -16.91 5.18 -5.15
C GLY A 160 -15.46 4.89 -5.55
N GLU A 161 -15.10 5.14 -6.81
CA GLU A 161 -13.78 4.90 -7.41
C GLU A 161 -12.67 5.85 -6.90
N PHE A 162 -11.41 5.47 -7.09
CA PHE A 162 -10.24 6.17 -6.56
C PHE A 162 -9.41 6.85 -7.64
N ASP A 163 -8.93 8.06 -7.37
CA ASP A 163 -8.02 8.80 -8.26
C ASP A 163 -6.60 8.18 -8.27
N LEU A 164 -6.21 7.51 -7.18
CA LEU A 164 -4.94 6.82 -7.01
C LEU A 164 -5.14 5.49 -6.29
N VAL A 165 -4.44 4.44 -6.73
CA VAL A 165 -4.23 3.22 -5.96
C VAL A 165 -2.73 3.02 -5.77
N TYR A 166 -2.30 2.87 -4.52
CA TYR A 166 -0.90 2.62 -4.18
C TYR A 166 -0.72 1.18 -3.69
N ASP A 167 -0.17 0.31 -4.53
CA ASP A 167 0.19 -1.06 -4.17
C ASP A 167 1.62 -1.09 -3.64
N TYR A 168 1.78 -1.30 -2.34
CA TYR A 168 3.09 -1.55 -1.74
C TYR A 168 3.19 -2.99 -1.26
N THR A 169 3.90 -3.82 -2.02
CA THR A 169 4.10 -5.25 -1.75
C THR A 169 2.83 -6.10 -1.64
N PHE A 170 1.65 -5.54 -1.91
CA PHE A 170 0.38 -6.27 -1.84
C PHE A 170 0.28 -7.29 -2.98
N LEU A 171 0.60 -6.90 -4.22
CA LEU A 171 0.73 -7.84 -5.35
C LEU A 171 1.71 -8.99 -5.05
N CYS A 172 2.79 -8.68 -4.32
CA CYS A 172 3.86 -9.62 -4.01
C CYS A 172 3.45 -10.60 -2.90
N ALA A 173 2.53 -10.19 -2.02
CA ALA A 173 1.94 -11.02 -0.99
C ALA A 173 0.99 -12.09 -1.57
N LEU A 174 0.32 -11.79 -2.68
CA LEU A 174 -0.69 -12.66 -3.29
C LEU A 174 -0.08 -13.87 -4.00
N HIS A 175 -0.79 -15.01 -3.92
CA HIS A 175 -0.45 -16.20 -4.70
C HIS A 175 -0.42 -15.89 -6.21
N PRO A 176 0.53 -16.41 -7.00
CA PRO A 176 0.69 -16.04 -8.41
C PRO A 176 -0.57 -16.22 -9.28
N THR A 177 -1.42 -17.19 -8.96
CA THR A 177 -2.69 -17.44 -9.69
C THR A 177 -3.72 -16.32 -9.51
N MET A 178 -3.57 -15.47 -8.48
CA MET A 178 -4.50 -14.37 -8.18
C MET A 178 -4.16 -13.07 -8.91
N ARG A 179 -2.97 -12.98 -9.53
CA ARG A 179 -2.46 -11.73 -10.12
C ARG A 179 -3.32 -11.19 -11.25
N LYS A 180 -3.97 -12.07 -12.02
CA LYS A 180 -4.93 -11.65 -13.07
C LYS A 180 -6.16 -10.98 -12.46
N ASN A 181 -6.71 -11.56 -11.40
CA ASN A 181 -7.85 -11.00 -10.68
C ASN A 181 -7.45 -9.70 -9.98
N TRP A 182 -6.23 -9.62 -9.45
CA TRP A 182 -5.68 -8.39 -8.87
C TRP A 182 -5.64 -7.26 -9.90
N ALA A 183 -5.11 -7.52 -11.10
CA ALA A 183 -5.02 -6.50 -12.15
C ALA A 183 -6.41 -6.01 -12.60
N ALA A 184 -7.36 -6.93 -12.77
CA ALA A 184 -8.75 -6.59 -13.08
C ALA A 184 -9.39 -5.74 -11.97
N ARG A 185 -9.12 -6.08 -10.70
CA ARG A 185 -9.66 -5.38 -9.54
C ARG A 185 -9.07 -3.98 -9.39
N MET A 186 -7.75 -3.81 -9.57
CA MET A 186 -7.10 -2.50 -9.59
C MET A 186 -7.74 -1.60 -10.66
N ALA A 187 -7.95 -2.13 -11.87
CA ALA A 187 -8.57 -1.39 -12.96
C ALA A 187 -10.03 -1.02 -12.67
N SER A 188 -10.81 -1.86 -11.98
CA SER A 188 -12.21 -1.57 -11.62
C SER A 188 -12.36 -0.56 -10.50
N LEU A 189 -11.35 -0.42 -9.64
CA LEU A 189 -11.40 0.48 -8.48
C LEU A 189 -10.91 1.89 -8.79
N LEU A 190 -10.11 2.06 -9.84
CA LEU A 190 -9.60 3.36 -10.28
C LEU A 190 -10.67 4.15 -11.01
N ASP A 191 -10.74 5.46 -10.82
CA ASP A 191 -11.51 6.35 -11.69
C ASP A 191 -10.92 6.35 -13.11
N LYS A 192 -11.70 6.83 -14.08
CA LYS A 192 -11.19 7.20 -15.39
C LYS A 192 -10.06 8.23 -15.20
N ASP A 193 -8.93 8.01 -15.87
CA ASP A 193 -7.68 8.79 -15.71
C ASP A 193 -6.94 8.59 -14.38
N GLY A 194 -7.42 7.67 -13.52
CA GLY A 194 -6.81 7.30 -12.25
C GLY A 194 -5.43 6.64 -12.40
N LEU A 195 -4.63 6.75 -11.33
CA LEU A 195 -3.24 6.31 -11.29
C LEU A 195 -3.08 5.04 -10.44
N LEU A 196 -2.46 4.00 -10.99
CA LEU A 196 -1.91 2.88 -10.21
C LEU A 196 -0.41 3.11 -10.01
N THR A 197 0.01 3.20 -8.75
CA THR A 197 1.43 3.27 -8.36
C THR A 197 1.80 2.00 -7.62
N CYS A 198 2.79 1.26 -8.11
CA CYS A 198 3.22 -0.02 -7.53
C CYS A 198 4.66 0.08 -7.05
N LEU A 199 4.93 -0.29 -5.80
CA LEU A 199 6.27 -0.56 -5.29
C LEU A 199 6.47 -2.08 -5.22
N GLU A 200 7.22 -2.59 -6.19
CA GLU A 200 7.36 -4.03 -6.46
C GLU A 200 8.63 -4.61 -5.82
N PHE A 201 8.47 -5.65 -4.99
CA PHE A 201 9.59 -6.39 -4.39
C PHE A 201 9.19 -7.84 -4.05
N PRO A 202 10.03 -8.86 -4.32
CA PRO A 202 11.37 -8.82 -4.94
C PRO A 202 11.34 -9.03 -6.46
N MET A 203 12.12 -8.22 -7.18
CA MET A 203 12.20 -8.20 -8.66
C MET A 203 13.18 -9.21 -9.27
N TYR A 204 14.04 -9.81 -8.46
CA TYR A 204 15.10 -10.74 -8.90
C TYR A 204 15.01 -12.11 -8.21
N LYS A 205 13.91 -12.38 -7.51
CA LYS A 205 13.66 -13.68 -6.88
C LYS A 205 13.16 -14.66 -7.94
N ASP A 206 13.77 -15.84 -8.00
CA ASP A 206 13.28 -16.93 -8.84
C ASP A 206 11.79 -17.22 -8.53
N ARG A 207 10.97 -17.19 -9.59
CA ARG A 207 9.51 -17.34 -9.52
C ARG A 207 9.06 -18.74 -9.12
N THR A 208 9.96 -19.73 -9.17
CA THR A 208 9.70 -21.09 -8.67
C THR A 208 9.85 -21.19 -7.15
N LEU A 209 10.51 -20.22 -6.51
CA LEU A 209 10.69 -20.21 -5.07
C LEU A 209 9.41 -19.81 -4.34
N PRO A 210 9.16 -20.43 -3.17
CA PRO A 210 7.96 -20.17 -2.38
C PRO A 210 7.90 -18.71 -1.89
N GLY A 211 6.70 -18.15 -1.84
CA GLY A 211 6.41 -16.88 -1.17
C GLY A 211 5.46 -17.03 0.02
N PRO A 212 4.92 -15.91 0.54
CA PRO A 212 5.25 -14.53 0.17
C PRO A 212 6.56 -13.99 0.81
N PRO A 213 7.16 -12.92 0.23
CA PRO A 213 6.78 -12.33 -1.04
C PRO A 213 7.13 -13.27 -2.22
N TRP A 214 6.23 -13.39 -3.19
CA TRP A 214 6.44 -14.17 -4.41
C TRP A 214 7.27 -13.37 -5.41
N GLY A 215 8.15 -14.05 -6.17
CA GLY A 215 8.98 -13.38 -7.18
C GLY A 215 8.17 -12.66 -8.26
N LEU A 216 8.66 -11.49 -8.68
CA LEU A 216 8.17 -10.70 -9.81
C LEU A 216 9.27 -10.54 -10.86
N ASN A 217 8.88 -10.41 -12.12
CA ASN A 217 9.77 -10.01 -13.22
C ASN A 217 9.26 -8.70 -13.82
N GLY A 218 9.02 -7.66 -13.01
CA GLY A 218 8.40 -6.39 -13.42
C GLY A 218 7.01 -6.60 -14.01
N ALA A 219 5.97 -6.26 -13.26
CA ALA A 219 4.64 -6.79 -13.54
C ALA A 219 4.06 -6.46 -14.92
N LEU A 220 4.56 -5.46 -15.67
CA LEU A 220 4.10 -5.12 -17.02
C LEU A 220 5.28 -4.61 -17.87
N GLU A 221 5.40 -5.07 -19.13
CA GLU A 221 6.46 -4.66 -20.06
C GLU A 221 6.55 -3.12 -20.21
N ARG A 222 7.48 -2.48 -19.49
CA ARG A 222 8.46 -1.51 -20.02
C ARG A 222 9.34 -0.91 -18.90
N ARG A 223 10.65 -1.11 -19.06
CA ARG A 223 11.80 -0.33 -18.53
C ARG A 223 11.83 -0.09 -17.02
N ALA A 224 12.32 -1.08 -16.28
CA ALA A 224 12.71 -0.93 -14.88
C ALA A 224 14.16 -0.42 -14.76
N THR A 225 14.31 0.85 -14.41
CA THR A 225 15.43 1.30 -13.55
C THR A 225 14.94 1.73 -12.17
N ASP A 226 13.62 1.85 -11.98
CA ASP A 226 13.00 2.32 -10.73
C ASP A 226 12.10 1.21 -10.16
N MET A 227 12.19 0.94 -8.85
CA MET A 227 11.34 -0.06 -8.16
C MET A 227 9.86 0.38 -8.05
N LEU A 228 9.57 1.62 -8.43
CA LEU A 228 8.25 2.20 -8.45
C LEU A 228 7.75 2.27 -9.89
N SER A 229 6.62 1.63 -10.18
CA SER A 229 5.96 1.67 -11.49
C SER A 229 4.66 2.48 -11.41
N VAL A 230 4.41 3.33 -12.40
CA VAL A 230 3.24 4.22 -12.44
C VAL A 230 2.45 3.97 -13.73
N TYR A 231 1.16 3.67 -13.61
CA TYR A 231 0.25 3.34 -14.71
C TYR A 231 -1.01 4.19 -14.65
N GLN A 232 -1.46 4.73 -15.77
CA GLN A 232 -2.70 5.54 -15.84
C GLN A 232 -3.80 4.77 -16.57
N ARG A 233 -5.00 4.72 -15.98
CA ARG A 233 -6.20 4.16 -16.62
C ARG A 233 -6.70 5.15 -17.69
N LYS A 234 -6.74 4.75 -18.95
CA LYS A 234 -7.28 5.58 -20.06
C LYS A 234 -8.78 5.35 -20.26
#